data_AF-A0AAW1SVU7-F1
#
_entry.id   AF-A0AAW1SVU7-F1
#
_cell.length_a   1.000
_cell.length_b   1.000
_cell.length_c   1.000
_cell.angle_alpha   90.00
_cell.angle_beta   90.00
_cell.angle_gamma   90.00
#
_symmetry.space_group_name_H-M   'P 1'
#
loop_
_entity.id
_entity.type
_entity.pdbx_description
1 polymer ?
#
loop_
_entity_poly.entity_id
_entity_poly.type
_entity_poly.pdbx_seq_one_letter_code
_entity_poly.pdbx_strand_id
1 'polypeptide(L)'
;MHSLDKPVEHWRSLVDRKVLGCAVCFLLVGWGWLLCSQPEYVGLKTVKEALLSKRSLQVLKPPTRRSLQTAAATSAYDAGRSQPYDFQATSNYQKILKYNESTFAHEVDEELLSRPFCGLLQASGPAQNPAEFKQGRWYKDHQGEFFWEANGCRLRRLQADEARHCLANRHVVFVGDSVTRYQYLSLAHFLSKKQWMWRYGQGPEHCLALEGEWPNWSTFYRDGRARIANATDGEAEETCDCYRADDGNWAIDNREGKIRENRDFTLHHFPLNGMTEHPVQVHLSYFQVMDRPTFELGGLNALVKALKHVGHPRTAPDAIIMNQGLWAMFTDTITESLEDHFRTIIQTGSNLAAHQKSTHMFWKTTSATLGSIAPEERLEQLNQDTLRILEDTPAWSRLDLRQITQDALNQKLDLYGPGDWIHPLPLVYEQINDLLLNFMCQPADNNWALVHKPDDSRRVRSYA
;
A
#
# COMPACT_ATOMS: atom_id res chain seq x y z
N MET A 1 13.26 -13.13 70.67
CA MET A 1 12.08 -12.37 71.11
C MET A 1 12.53 -11.45 72.24
N HIS A 2 12.22 -10.15 72.16
CA HIS A 2 12.93 -8.96 72.71
C HIS A 2 13.78 -8.30 71.62
N SER A 3 13.89 -6.98 71.45
CA SER A 3 13.34 -5.78 72.08
C SER A 3 13.78 -4.59 71.20
N LEU A 4 12.93 -3.55 71.11
CA LEU A 4 13.15 -2.09 70.88
C LEU A 4 14.43 -1.61 70.14
N ASP A 5 14.25 -0.72 69.14
CA ASP A 5 14.70 0.69 69.21
C ASP A 5 14.40 1.51 67.93
N LYS A 6 13.98 2.77 68.12
CA LYS A 6 14.05 3.90 67.16
C LYS A 6 15.23 4.80 67.62
N PRO A 7 15.90 5.62 66.79
CA PRO A 7 15.38 6.97 66.43
C PRO A 7 15.89 7.64 65.11
N VAL A 8 15.05 8.57 64.63
CA VAL A 8 15.21 9.98 64.14
C VAL A 8 16.54 10.50 63.53
N GLU A 9 16.36 11.37 62.49
CA GLU A 9 17.19 12.50 61.94
C GLU A 9 17.63 12.32 60.46
N HIS A 10 17.64 13.29 59.51
CA HIS A 10 17.54 14.76 59.51
C HIS A 10 17.18 15.32 58.08
N TRP A 11 16.16 16.22 58.01
CA TRP A 11 15.97 17.51 57.27
C TRP A 11 16.45 17.91 55.83
N ARG A 12 15.48 18.59 55.14
CA ARG A 12 15.49 19.75 54.17
C ARG A 12 15.86 19.50 52.68
N SER A 13 15.22 20.10 51.66
CA SER A 13 14.66 21.46 51.58
C SER A 13 13.63 21.74 50.46
N LEU A 14 12.75 22.74 50.73
CA LEU A 14 12.28 23.85 49.86
C LEU A 14 11.51 23.57 48.55
N VAL A 15 10.21 23.91 48.49
CA VAL A 15 9.66 25.04 47.69
C VAL A 15 8.42 25.60 48.41
N ASP A 16 8.44 26.92 48.58
CA ASP A 16 7.46 27.72 49.30
C ASP A 16 6.32 28.25 48.41
N ARG A 17 5.16 28.31 49.07
CA ARG A 17 3.92 29.08 48.91
C ARG A 17 3.81 30.26 47.92
N LYS A 18 2.61 30.36 47.32
CA LYS A 18 1.57 31.43 47.43
C LYS A 18 0.33 30.94 46.63
N VAL A 19 -0.89 30.62 47.10
CA VAL A 19 -1.81 31.02 48.18
C VAL A 19 -2.63 32.31 47.94
N LEU A 20 -3.97 32.12 47.94
CA LEU A 20 -5.12 33.01 48.26
C LEU A 20 -5.64 33.99 47.19
N GLY A 21 -6.96 34.15 46.95
CA GLY A 21 -8.18 33.70 47.66
C GLY A 21 -9.41 33.64 46.72
N CYS A 22 -10.38 32.74 46.94
CA CYS A 22 -11.61 32.90 47.76
C CYS A 22 -12.52 34.08 47.36
N ALA A 23 -13.86 34.02 47.30
CA ALA A 23 -14.89 32.98 47.35
C ALA A 23 -16.27 33.70 47.26
N VAL A 24 -17.34 32.92 47.02
CA VAL A 24 -18.74 33.07 47.49
C VAL A 24 -19.82 33.63 46.53
N CYS A 25 -20.91 32.84 46.56
CA CYS A 25 -22.18 32.74 45.84
C CYS A 25 -23.24 33.84 46.11
N PHE A 26 -24.43 33.58 45.51
CA PHE A 26 -25.81 34.11 45.68
C PHE A 26 -26.27 35.05 44.54
N LEU A 27 -27.49 35.03 43.96
CA LEU A 27 -28.65 34.13 43.89
C LEU A 27 -29.70 34.86 42.95
N LEU A 28 -30.66 34.10 42.37
CA LEU A 28 -32.06 34.49 42.04
C LEU A 28 -32.45 35.20 40.71
N VAL A 29 -33.36 34.50 39.97
CA VAL A 29 -34.67 34.94 39.38
C VAL A 29 -34.63 35.99 38.25
N GLY A 30 -35.32 35.92 37.11
CA GLY A 30 -36.38 35.07 36.57
C GLY A 30 -37.18 35.85 35.50
N TRP A 31 -37.77 35.13 34.52
CA TRP A 31 -39.00 35.43 33.76
C TRP A 31 -39.09 36.65 32.81
N GLY A 32 -39.64 36.40 31.60
CA GLY A 32 -40.27 37.46 30.80
C GLY A 32 -40.33 37.22 29.29
N TRP A 33 -41.35 36.50 28.83
CA TRP A 33 -41.81 36.40 27.43
C TRP A 33 -42.70 37.60 27.03
N LEU A 34 -43.00 37.69 25.72
CA LEU A 34 -43.95 38.55 24.95
C LEU A 34 -43.35 39.80 24.28
N LEU A 35 -43.72 40.20 23.05
CA LEU A 35 -44.34 39.64 21.83
C LEU A 35 -44.43 40.82 20.81
N CYS A 36 -44.65 40.49 19.52
CA CYS A 36 -45.02 41.36 18.38
C CYS A 36 -43.86 42.17 17.73
N SER A 37 -43.68 42.22 16.40
CA SER A 37 -44.57 42.04 15.26
C SER A 37 -43.77 41.79 13.96
N GLN A 38 -44.26 40.89 13.08
CA GLN A 38 -43.95 40.77 11.65
C GLN A 38 -44.68 41.90 10.84
N PRO A 39 -44.58 42.02 9.49
CA PRO A 39 -43.69 41.39 8.49
C PRO A 39 -43.02 42.43 7.54
N GLU A 40 -42.11 42.02 6.66
CA GLU A 40 -42.18 42.42 5.24
C GLU A 40 -41.26 41.61 4.32
N TYR A 41 -41.86 41.17 3.22
CA TYR A 41 -41.33 40.39 2.12
C TYR A 41 -40.86 41.36 1.02
N VAL A 42 -39.58 41.41 0.72
CA VAL A 42 -38.99 41.97 -0.52
C VAL A 42 -37.77 41.07 -0.80
N GLY A 43 -37.60 40.37 -1.90
CA GLY A 43 -37.95 40.63 -3.28
C GLY A 43 -36.75 40.13 -4.10
N LEU A 44 -36.79 38.86 -4.47
CA LEU A 44 -35.80 38.20 -5.33
C LEU A 44 -35.86 38.81 -6.74
N LYS A 45 -34.91 39.69 -7.06
CA LYS A 45 -34.54 39.98 -8.46
C LYS A 45 -33.10 40.52 -8.53
N THR A 46 -32.39 40.08 -9.56
CA THR A 46 -31.13 40.61 -10.11
C THR A 46 -29.84 40.42 -9.30
N VAL A 47 -29.32 39.20 -9.27
CA VAL A 47 -27.86 38.92 -9.18
C VAL A 47 -27.31 38.27 -10.47
N LYS A 48 -28.19 37.93 -11.43
CA LYS A 48 -27.82 37.21 -12.66
C LYS A 48 -27.22 38.09 -13.77
N GLU A 49 -27.25 39.42 -13.63
CA GLU A 49 -26.73 40.34 -14.66
C GLU A 49 -25.42 41.05 -14.27
N ALA A 50 -24.96 40.93 -13.02
CA ALA A 50 -23.68 41.52 -12.57
C ALA A 50 -22.44 40.63 -12.84
N LEU A 51 -22.64 39.38 -13.27
CA LEU A 51 -21.55 38.41 -13.50
C LEU A 51 -21.19 38.20 -14.97
N LEU A 52 -21.83 38.91 -15.92
CA LEU A 52 -21.59 38.74 -17.35
C LEU A 52 -20.83 39.89 -18.04
N SER A 53 -20.39 40.95 -17.33
CA SER A 53 -19.72 42.10 -17.98
C SER A 53 -18.21 42.24 -17.71
N LYS A 54 -17.53 41.22 -17.18
CA LYS A 54 -16.05 41.23 -17.02
C LYS A 54 -15.40 39.95 -17.57
N ARG A 55 -15.66 39.64 -18.85
CA ARG A 55 -14.72 38.85 -19.66
C ARG A 55 -13.96 39.80 -20.57
N SER A 56 -12.96 40.44 -20.00
CA SER A 56 -11.87 41.04 -20.76
C SER A 56 -11.11 39.91 -21.44
N LEU A 57 -11.05 39.93 -22.77
CA LEU A 57 -10.19 39.08 -23.59
C LEU A 57 -8.73 39.21 -23.10
N GLN A 58 -8.29 38.33 -22.21
CA GLN A 58 -6.87 38.06 -22.05
C GLN A 58 -6.46 37.21 -23.24
N VAL A 59 -5.74 37.84 -24.17
CA VAL A 59 -4.97 37.16 -25.20
C VAL A 59 -4.04 36.17 -24.48
N LEU A 60 -4.33 34.88 -24.60
CA LEU A 60 -3.48 33.81 -24.10
C LEU A 60 -2.10 34.00 -24.73
N LYS A 61 -1.08 34.25 -23.91
CA LYS A 61 0.30 34.24 -24.38
C LYS A 61 0.60 32.86 -24.96
N PRO A 62 1.29 32.78 -26.12
CA PRO A 62 1.65 31.50 -26.69
C PRO A 62 2.47 30.68 -25.68
N PRO A 63 2.28 29.36 -25.64
CA PRO A 63 2.99 28.47 -24.74
C PRO A 63 4.50 28.68 -24.90
N THR A 64 5.21 28.76 -23.76
CA THR A 64 6.67 28.87 -23.78
C THR A 64 7.28 27.60 -24.39
N ARG A 65 8.44 27.71 -25.03
CA ARG A 65 9.13 26.59 -25.70
C ARG A 65 9.31 25.35 -24.79
N ARG A 66 9.41 25.55 -23.47
CA ARG A 66 9.50 24.49 -22.45
C ARG A 66 8.18 23.74 -22.27
N SER A 67 7.03 24.44 -22.25
CA SER A 67 5.70 23.80 -22.17
C SER A 67 5.35 23.00 -23.43
N LEU A 68 5.85 23.42 -24.61
CA LEU A 68 5.72 22.66 -25.85
C LEU A 68 6.56 21.38 -25.86
N GLN A 69 7.73 21.38 -25.22
CA GLN A 69 8.58 20.18 -25.09
C GLN A 69 7.97 19.13 -24.16
N THR A 70 7.39 19.55 -23.03
CA THR A 70 6.70 18.63 -22.12
C THR A 70 5.44 18.06 -22.76
N ALA A 71 4.64 18.89 -23.45
CA ALA A 71 3.46 18.41 -24.19
C ALA A 71 3.83 17.45 -25.34
N ALA A 72 4.94 17.69 -26.03
CA ALA A 72 5.44 16.79 -27.06
C ALA A 72 5.94 15.43 -26.49
N ALA A 73 6.57 15.43 -25.31
CA ALA A 73 6.97 14.20 -24.64
C ALA A 73 5.76 13.36 -24.19
N THR A 74 4.71 14.00 -23.64
CA THR A 74 3.46 13.33 -23.28
C THR A 74 2.71 12.82 -24.52
N SER A 75 2.65 13.62 -25.59
CA SER A 75 2.02 13.21 -26.85
C SER A 75 2.74 12.05 -27.55
N ALA A 76 4.07 11.96 -27.45
CA ALA A 76 4.83 10.82 -27.98
C ALA A 76 4.61 9.54 -27.15
N TYR A 77 4.43 9.68 -25.84
CA TYR A 77 4.03 8.58 -24.95
C TYR A 77 2.62 8.06 -25.28
N ASP A 78 1.67 8.96 -25.53
CA ASP A 78 0.27 8.58 -25.80
C ASP A 78 0.05 8.03 -27.22
N ALA A 79 0.75 8.58 -28.23
CA ALA A 79 0.61 8.12 -29.62
C ALA A 79 1.10 6.67 -29.84
N GLY A 80 2.05 6.20 -29.02
CA GLY A 80 2.57 4.82 -29.07
C GLY A 80 1.59 3.74 -28.60
N ARG A 81 0.49 4.09 -27.90
CA ARG A 81 -0.48 3.12 -27.36
C ARG A 81 -1.66 2.79 -28.28
N SER A 82 -1.87 3.54 -29.36
CA SER A 82 -3.06 3.39 -30.22
C SER A 82 -2.97 2.30 -31.29
N GLN A 83 -1.80 1.67 -31.46
CA GLN A 83 -1.69 0.44 -32.25
C GLN A 83 -2.16 -0.73 -31.37
N PRO A 84 -2.95 -1.69 -31.88
CA PRO A 84 -3.22 -2.93 -31.15
C PRO A 84 -1.87 -3.53 -30.78
N TYR A 85 -1.58 -3.55 -29.48
CA TYR A 85 -0.35 -4.11 -28.95
C TYR A 85 -0.36 -5.59 -29.33
N ASP A 86 0.39 -5.96 -30.37
CA ASP A 86 0.73 -7.36 -30.63
C ASP A 86 1.65 -7.77 -29.47
N PHE A 87 1.04 -8.21 -28.38
CA PHE A 87 1.70 -8.55 -27.15
C PHE A 87 2.51 -9.82 -27.41
N GLN A 88 3.70 -9.66 -28.01
CA GLN A 88 4.71 -10.71 -28.16
C GLN A 88 5.35 -11.01 -26.80
N ALA A 89 4.51 -11.43 -25.86
CA ALA A 89 4.86 -11.78 -24.49
C ALA A 89 5.98 -12.82 -24.46
N THR A 90 5.98 -13.75 -25.42
CA THR A 90 7.02 -14.77 -25.63
C THR A 90 8.43 -14.19 -25.61
N SER A 91 8.62 -12.94 -26.04
CA SER A 91 9.93 -12.29 -26.02
C SER A 91 10.46 -11.97 -24.61
N ASN A 92 9.61 -11.71 -23.60
CA ASN A 92 10.08 -11.33 -22.26
C ASN A 92 10.45 -12.51 -21.39
N TYR A 93 9.64 -13.56 -21.42
CA TYR A 93 10.04 -14.81 -20.79
C TYR A 93 11.35 -15.30 -21.38
N GLN A 94 11.50 -15.24 -22.71
CA GLN A 94 12.77 -15.55 -23.34
C GLN A 94 13.88 -14.59 -22.96
N LYS A 95 13.63 -13.29 -22.73
CA LYS A 95 14.66 -12.35 -22.24
C LYS A 95 15.08 -12.68 -20.81
N ILE A 96 14.13 -12.89 -19.90
CA ILE A 96 14.37 -13.29 -18.50
C ILE A 96 15.14 -14.61 -18.45
N LEU A 97 14.74 -15.60 -19.24
CA LEU A 97 15.45 -16.88 -19.35
C LEU A 97 16.82 -16.77 -20.05
N LYS A 98 17.00 -15.82 -20.98
CA LYS A 98 18.29 -15.59 -21.65
C LYS A 98 19.32 -14.93 -20.73
N TYR A 99 18.92 -14.41 -19.57
CA TYR A 99 19.89 -13.91 -18.61
C TYR A 99 20.74 -15.06 -18.08
N ASN A 100 22.05 -14.83 -18.18
CA ASN A 100 23.12 -15.79 -18.03
C ASN A 100 22.92 -16.68 -16.78
N GLU A 101 22.55 -17.94 -16.99
CA GLU A 101 22.38 -18.96 -15.95
C GLU A 101 23.58 -19.00 -14.99
N SER A 102 24.78 -18.67 -15.49
CA SER A 102 26.00 -18.62 -14.68
C SER A 102 26.02 -17.55 -13.58
N THR A 103 25.07 -16.61 -13.57
CA THR A 103 25.02 -15.51 -12.59
C THR A 103 24.18 -15.87 -11.36
N PHE A 104 23.33 -16.89 -11.47
CA PHE A 104 22.53 -17.38 -10.35
C PHE A 104 23.19 -18.63 -9.81
N ALA A 105 23.54 -18.61 -8.53
CA ALA A 105 23.79 -19.86 -7.82
C ALA A 105 22.50 -20.68 -7.91
N HIS A 106 22.58 -21.85 -8.54
CA HIS A 106 21.44 -22.73 -8.83
C HIS A 106 20.84 -23.41 -7.59
N GLU A 107 21.27 -23.04 -6.39
CA GLU A 107 21.01 -23.85 -5.22
C GLU A 107 20.47 -22.97 -4.11
N VAL A 108 19.26 -23.32 -3.66
CA VAL A 108 18.88 -23.19 -2.26
C VAL A 108 20.01 -23.84 -1.47
N ASP A 109 20.96 -23.03 -0.99
CA ASP A 109 22.07 -23.52 -0.19
C ASP A 109 21.56 -23.92 1.21
N GLU A 110 22.26 -24.86 1.85
CA GLU A 110 22.03 -25.23 3.25
C GLU A 110 22.04 -23.99 4.16
N GLU A 111 22.79 -22.94 3.77
CA GLU A 111 22.78 -21.65 4.43
C GLU A 111 21.38 -21.02 4.44
N LEU A 112 20.71 -20.89 3.29
CA LEU A 112 19.36 -20.33 3.20
C LEU A 112 18.34 -21.16 3.99
N LEU A 113 18.45 -22.49 3.97
CA LEU A 113 17.57 -23.38 4.75
C LEU A 113 17.81 -23.26 6.26
N SER A 114 19.03 -22.94 6.68
CA SER A 114 19.39 -22.73 8.09
C SER A 114 18.92 -21.39 8.66
N ARG A 115 18.54 -20.43 7.79
CA ARG A 115 18.09 -19.10 8.24
C ARG A 115 16.71 -19.16 8.93
N PRO A 116 16.47 -18.34 9.96
CA PRO A 116 15.17 -18.22 10.59
C PRO A 116 14.14 -17.62 9.63
N PHE A 117 12.84 -17.83 9.87
CA PHE A 117 11.80 -17.16 9.08
C PHE A 117 11.73 -15.66 9.40
N CYS A 118 11.50 -14.81 8.38
CA CYS A 118 11.53 -13.35 8.54
C CYS A 118 10.51 -12.78 9.55
N GLY A 119 9.39 -13.48 9.79
CA GLY A 119 8.40 -13.10 10.80
C GLY A 119 8.80 -13.43 12.24
N LEU A 120 9.53 -14.52 12.46
CA LEU A 120 9.93 -14.98 13.80
C LEU A 120 10.92 -14.03 14.50
N LEU A 121 11.39 -13.00 13.80
CA LEU A 121 12.47 -12.15 14.26
C LEU A 121 12.06 -11.04 15.22
N GLN A 122 10.77 -10.83 15.58
CA GLN A 122 10.45 -9.89 16.67
C GLN A 122 9.24 -10.24 17.55
N ALA A 123 9.47 -10.18 18.87
CA ALA A 123 8.42 -9.90 19.86
C ALA A 123 8.91 -9.11 21.10
N SER A 124 10.21 -9.03 21.43
CA SER A 124 10.63 -8.33 22.67
C SER A 124 12.10 -7.87 22.76
N GLY A 125 12.84 -7.78 21.65
CA GLY A 125 14.22 -7.28 21.65
C GLY A 125 14.31 -5.87 21.07
N PRO A 126 15.20 -4.99 21.59
CA PRO A 126 15.52 -3.73 20.92
C PRO A 126 15.99 -4.06 19.50
N ALA A 127 15.32 -3.47 18.51
CA ALA A 127 15.55 -3.57 17.07
C ALA A 127 16.78 -4.40 16.69
N GLN A 128 16.57 -5.66 16.28
CA GLN A 128 17.54 -6.32 15.43
C GLN A 128 17.85 -5.37 14.28
N ASN A 129 19.14 -5.17 14.02
CA ASN A 129 19.67 -4.07 13.23
C ASN A 129 18.86 -3.94 11.93
N PRO A 130 18.11 -2.83 11.73
CA PRO A 130 17.39 -2.57 10.49
C PRO A 130 18.28 -2.75 9.25
N ALA A 131 19.60 -2.66 9.41
CA ALA A 131 20.60 -2.96 8.40
C ALA A 131 20.57 -4.38 7.83
N GLU A 132 20.15 -5.41 8.57
CA GLU A 132 20.14 -6.79 8.05
C GLU A 132 19.03 -7.01 7.01
N PHE A 133 17.90 -6.30 7.12
CA PHE A 133 16.84 -6.29 6.12
C PHE A 133 17.09 -5.31 4.96
N LYS A 134 18.23 -4.61 4.93
CA LYS A 134 18.53 -3.64 3.86
C LYS A 134 18.94 -4.30 2.55
N GLN A 135 19.13 -5.61 2.50
CA GLN A 135 19.56 -6.32 1.30
C GLN A 135 18.94 -7.71 1.25
N GLY A 136 18.77 -8.23 0.05
CA GLY A 136 18.38 -9.60 -0.20
C GLY A 136 19.05 -10.14 -1.46
N ARG A 137 18.59 -11.30 -1.91
CA ARG A 137 19.02 -11.89 -3.17
C ARG A 137 17.87 -12.62 -3.84
N TRP A 138 17.80 -12.49 -5.16
CA TRP A 138 17.04 -13.40 -6.00
C TRP A 138 17.84 -14.68 -6.24
N TYR A 139 17.17 -15.82 -6.19
CA TYR A 139 17.72 -17.12 -6.52
C TYR A 139 16.71 -17.89 -7.37
N LYS A 140 17.21 -18.91 -8.09
CA LYS A 140 16.36 -19.89 -8.76
C LYS A 140 16.20 -21.10 -7.87
N ASP A 141 14.98 -21.61 -7.72
CA ASP A 141 14.79 -22.92 -7.11
C ASP A 141 15.17 -24.06 -8.08
N HIS A 142 14.91 -25.30 -7.66
CA HIS A 142 15.21 -26.49 -8.45
C HIS A 142 14.28 -26.67 -9.67
N GLN A 143 13.17 -25.94 -9.73
CA GLN A 143 12.30 -25.82 -10.91
C GLN A 143 12.75 -24.71 -11.86
N GLY A 144 13.75 -23.92 -11.48
CA GLY A 144 14.21 -22.75 -12.24
C GLY A 144 13.37 -21.50 -12.02
N GLU A 145 12.48 -21.53 -11.03
CA GLU A 145 11.60 -20.43 -10.67
C GLU A 145 12.31 -19.40 -9.78
N PHE A 146 12.04 -18.12 -9.99
CA PHE A 146 12.70 -17.04 -9.27
C PHE A 146 12.01 -16.68 -7.97
N PHE A 147 12.81 -16.51 -6.92
CA PHE A 147 12.38 -16.13 -5.59
C PHE A 147 13.32 -15.12 -4.97
N TRP A 148 12.79 -14.21 -4.16
CA TRP A 148 13.60 -13.27 -3.38
C TRP A 148 13.63 -13.67 -1.91
N GLU A 149 14.78 -13.47 -1.28
CA GLU A 149 14.97 -13.67 0.16
C GLU A 149 15.74 -12.50 0.74
N ALA A 150 15.29 -12.00 1.89
CA ALA A 150 16.06 -11.04 2.66
C ALA A 150 17.34 -11.68 3.21
N ASN A 151 18.37 -10.87 3.42
CA ASN A 151 19.55 -11.32 4.14
C ASN A 151 19.18 -11.59 5.61
N GLY A 152 19.75 -12.66 6.17
CA GLY A 152 19.55 -13.04 7.57
C GLY A 152 18.24 -13.80 7.87
N CYS A 153 17.30 -13.89 6.94
CA CYS A 153 16.07 -14.67 7.14
C CYS A 153 15.56 -15.34 5.86
N ARG A 154 14.55 -16.20 6.01
CA ARG A 154 13.82 -16.84 4.93
C ARG A 154 12.35 -16.44 4.97
N LEU A 155 11.76 -16.13 3.83
CA LEU A 155 10.33 -15.89 3.70
C LEU A 155 9.58 -17.22 3.79
N ARG A 156 8.62 -17.29 4.71
CA ARG A 156 7.65 -18.37 4.71
C ARG A 156 6.67 -18.13 3.57
N ARG A 157 6.63 -19.06 2.62
CA ARG A 157 5.68 -19.04 1.50
C ARG A 157 4.44 -19.79 1.94
N LEU A 158 3.48 -19.04 2.47
CA LEU A 158 2.25 -19.61 2.99
C LEU A 158 1.46 -20.26 1.88
N GLN A 159 0.83 -21.39 2.17
CA GLN A 159 -0.23 -21.92 1.32
C GLN A 159 -1.48 -21.06 1.48
N ALA A 160 -2.35 -21.06 0.47
CA ALA A 160 -3.55 -20.22 0.49
C ALA A 160 -4.44 -20.50 1.69
N ASP A 161 -4.62 -21.76 2.08
CA ASP A 161 -5.43 -22.11 3.25
C ASP A 161 -4.79 -21.61 4.56
N GLU A 162 -3.46 -21.62 4.67
CA GLU A 162 -2.75 -21.05 5.82
C GLU A 162 -2.89 -19.52 5.88
N ALA A 163 -2.80 -18.84 4.72
CA ALA A 163 -2.99 -17.41 4.63
C ALA A 163 -4.44 -17.00 4.92
N ARG A 164 -5.43 -17.72 4.36
CA ARG A 164 -6.87 -17.55 4.67
C ARG A 164 -7.12 -17.71 6.16
N HIS A 165 -6.57 -18.76 6.78
CA HIS A 165 -6.71 -18.99 8.22
C HIS A 165 -6.09 -17.87 9.05
N CYS A 166 -4.89 -17.42 8.71
CA CYS A 166 -4.25 -16.29 9.39
C CYS A 166 -5.08 -15.00 9.28
N LEU A 167 -5.58 -14.70 8.08
CA LEU A 167 -6.34 -13.50 7.79
C LEU A 167 -7.83 -13.61 8.17
N ALA A 168 -8.20 -14.72 8.82
CA ALA A 168 -9.53 -14.97 9.33
C ALA A 168 -10.03 -13.81 10.19
N ASN A 169 -11.17 -13.23 9.80
CA ASN A 169 -11.82 -12.09 10.45
C ASN A 169 -10.93 -10.85 10.54
N ARG A 170 -9.96 -10.72 9.62
CA ARG A 170 -9.12 -9.54 9.50
C ARG A 170 -9.52 -8.68 8.30
N HIS A 171 -9.40 -7.37 8.48
CA HIS A 171 -9.61 -6.37 7.44
C HIS A 171 -8.27 -5.68 7.10
N VAL A 172 -7.81 -5.87 5.86
CA VAL A 172 -6.53 -5.36 5.37
C VAL A 172 -6.77 -4.32 4.27
N VAL A 173 -6.29 -3.11 4.49
CA VAL A 173 -6.53 -1.99 3.57
C VAL A 173 -5.25 -1.59 2.85
N PHE A 174 -5.30 -1.53 1.53
CA PHE A 174 -4.24 -1.06 0.65
C PHE A 174 -4.56 0.38 0.19
N VAL A 175 -3.63 1.30 0.37
CA VAL A 175 -3.78 2.72 -0.01
C VAL A 175 -2.61 3.13 -0.88
N GLY A 176 -2.86 3.49 -2.13
CA GLY A 176 -1.78 3.90 -3.03
C GLY A 176 -2.16 4.00 -4.50
N ASP A 177 -1.15 3.87 -5.36
CA ASP A 177 -1.24 3.98 -6.82
C ASP A 177 -1.50 2.61 -7.51
N SER A 178 -1.22 2.52 -8.80
CA SER A 178 -1.33 1.30 -9.60
C SER A 178 -0.43 0.14 -9.13
N VAL A 179 0.77 0.43 -8.61
CA VAL A 179 1.67 -0.61 -8.05
C VAL A 179 1.05 -1.22 -6.79
N THR A 180 0.25 -0.45 -6.05
CA THR A 180 -0.49 -0.93 -4.89
C THR A 180 -1.74 -1.70 -5.26
N ARG A 181 -2.45 -1.26 -6.31
CA ARG A 181 -3.55 -2.03 -6.90
C ARG A 181 -3.11 -3.44 -7.29
N TYR A 182 -1.97 -3.60 -7.96
CA TYR A 182 -1.53 -4.91 -8.41
C TYR A 182 -1.09 -5.84 -7.28
N GLN A 183 -0.53 -5.28 -6.21
CA GLN A 183 -0.29 -6.03 -4.98
C GLN A 183 -1.61 -6.56 -4.38
N TYR A 184 -2.62 -5.70 -4.27
CA TYR A 184 -3.96 -6.07 -3.80
C TYR A 184 -4.57 -7.16 -4.68
N LEU A 185 -4.60 -6.97 -6.01
CA LEU A 185 -5.19 -7.93 -6.95
C LEU A 185 -4.45 -9.28 -6.91
N SER A 186 -3.12 -9.27 -6.72
CA SER A 186 -2.32 -10.48 -6.54
C SER A 186 -2.73 -11.24 -5.28
N LEU A 187 -2.87 -10.56 -4.13
CA LEU A 187 -3.28 -11.21 -2.89
C LEU A 187 -4.73 -11.71 -2.95
N ALA A 188 -5.66 -10.90 -3.47
CA ALA A 188 -7.05 -11.30 -3.66
C ALA A 188 -7.17 -12.52 -4.58
N HIS A 189 -6.41 -12.56 -5.68
CA HIS A 189 -6.34 -13.72 -6.56
C HIS A 189 -5.80 -14.96 -5.82
N PHE A 190 -4.70 -14.83 -5.07
CA PHE A 190 -4.12 -15.94 -4.31
C PHE A 190 -5.08 -16.50 -3.27
N LEU A 191 -5.71 -15.62 -2.49
CA LEU A 191 -6.71 -16.02 -1.51
C LEU A 191 -7.89 -16.67 -2.20
N SER A 192 -8.36 -16.16 -3.34
CA SER A 192 -9.51 -16.70 -4.03
C SER A 192 -9.19 -18.03 -4.75
N LYS A 193 -8.25 -18.04 -5.69
CA LYS A 193 -7.92 -19.20 -6.54
C LYS A 193 -7.05 -20.25 -5.87
N LYS A 194 -6.60 -20.00 -4.63
CA LYS A 194 -5.64 -20.83 -3.90
C LYS A 194 -4.27 -20.98 -4.57
N GLN A 195 -3.95 -20.09 -5.51
CA GLN A 195 -2.69 -20.06 -6.24
C GLN A 195 -2.37 -18.63 -6.67
N TRP A 196 -1.08 -18.33 -6.75
CA TRP A 196 -0.62 -17.05 -7.28
C TRP A 196 -0.99 -16.91 -8.76
N MET A 197 -1.01 -15.66 -9.24
CA MET A 197 -1.13 -15.41 -10.67
C MET A 197 0.08 -15.95 -11.42
N TRP A 198 -0.04 -16.08 -12.74
CA TRP A 198 1.08 -16.42 -13.60
C TRP A 198 2.20 -15.39 -13.45
N ARG A 199 3.32 -15.85 -12.88
CA ARG A 199 4.47 -15.04 -12.44
C ARG A 199 5.04 -14.10 -13.50
N TYR A 200 4.90 -14.45 -14.76
CA TYR A 200 5.42 -13.73 -15.92
C TYR A 200 4.33 -13.17 -16.83
N GLY A 201 3.06 -13.17 -16.41
CA GLY A 201 1.92 -12.67 -17.19
C GLY A 201 1.34 -13.65 -18.22
N GLN A 202 2.09 -14.68 -18.61
CA GLN A 202 1.77 -15.57 -19.74
C GLN A 202 0.79 -16.71 -19.40
N GLY A 203 -0.27 -16.41 -18.65
CA GLY A 203 -1.33 -17.38 -18.39
C GLY A 203 -2.26 -17.60 -19.57
N PRO A 204 -3.13 -18.62 -19.51
CA PRO A 204 -4.28 -18.76 -20.42
C PRO A 204 -5.31 -17.62 -20.27
N GLU A 205 -5.15 -16.76 -19.26
CA GLU A 205 -6.06 -15.68 -18.91
C GLU A 205 -5.25 -14.41 -18.59
N HIS A 206 -5.73 -13.24 -19.04
CA HIS A 206 -5.09 -11.93 -18.84
C HIS A 206 -4.73 -11.63 -17.39
N CYS A 207 -3.46 -11.36 -17.11
CA CYS A 207 -2.96 -11.15 -15.76
C CYS A 207 -3.52 -9.87 -15.13
N LEU A 208 -4.01 -9.96 -13.89
CA LEU A 208 -4.59 -8.83 -13.17
C LEU A 208 -3.54 -7.79 -12.76
N ALA A 209 -2.25 -8.17 -12.77
CA ALA A 209 -1.13 -7.29 -12.48
C ALA A 209 -0.53 -6.62 -13.74
N LEU A 210 -1.06 -6.89 -14.93
CA LEU A 210 -0.56 -6.34 -16.20
C LEU A 210 -1.70 -5.69 -16.98
N GLU A 211 -1.99 -4.41 -16.73
CA GLU A 211 -3.05 -3.67 -17.43
C GLU A 211 -2.92 -3.69 -18.96
N GLY A 212 -1.69 -3.76 -19.47
CA GLY A 212 -1.42 -3.79 -20.91
C GLY A 212 -1.92 -5.04 -21.63
N GLU A 213 -2.27 -6.11 -20.91
CA GLU A 213 -2.88 -7.31 -21.50
C GLU A 213 -4.38 -7.13 -21.78
N TRP A 214 -4.99 -6.06 -21.26
CA TRP A 214 -6.43 -5.86 -21.34
C TRP A 214 -6.79 -4.88 -22.47
N PRO A 215 -7.89 -5.12 -23.21
CA PRO A 215 -8.29 -4.24 -24.31
C PRO A 215 -8.58 -2.80 -23.88
N ASN A 216 -9.13 -2.61 -22.68
CA ASN A 216 -9.48 -1.31 -22.10
C ASN A 216 -9.78 -1.45 -20.59
N TRP A 217 -10.00 -0.31 -19.92
CA TRP A 217 -10.22 -0.25 -18.47
C TRP A 217 -11.56 -0.85 -18.05
N SER A 218 -12.61 -0.60 -18.82
CA SER A 218 -13.92 -1.20 -18.57
C SER A 218 -13.84 -2.74 -18.55
N THR A 219 -13.07 -3.32 -19.47
CA THR A 219 -12.84 -4.77 -19.55
C THR A 219 -11.97 -5.24 -18.38
N PHE A 220 -10.87 -4.55 -18.08
CA PHE A 220 -10.02 -4.86 -16.91
C PHE A 220 -10.81 -4.89 -15.60
N TYR A 221 -11.68 -3.90 -15.36
CA TYR A 221 -12.50 -3.83 -14.14
C TYR A 221 -13.57 -4.91 -14.10
N ARG A 222 -14.36 -5.05 -15.16
CA ARG A 222 -15.46 -6.04 -15.22
C ARG A 222 -14.95 -7.47 -15.14
N ASP A 223 -13.99 -7.81 -15.99
CA ASP A 223 -13.55 -9.19 -16.16
C ASP A 223 -12.52 -9.58 -15.08
N GLY A 224 -11.72 -8.61 -14.61
CA GLY A 224 -10.83 -8.84 -13.47
C GLY A 224 -11.59 -9.13 -12.17
N ARG A 225 -12.69 -8.41 -11.91
CA ARG A 225 -13.64 -8.71 -10.84
C ARG A 225 -14.20 -10.12 -10.97
N ALA A 226 -14.74 -10.46 -12.15
CA ALA A 226 -15.31 -11.78 -12.40
C ALA A 226 -14.28 -12.90 -12.19
N ARG A 227 -13.01 -12.67 -12.55
CA ARG A 227 -11.93 -13.64 -12.37
C ARG A 227 -11.65 -13.93 -10.89
N ILE A 228 -11.68 -12.91 -10.03
CA ILE A 228 -11.52 -13.09 -8.58
C ILE A 228 -12.75 -13.79 -7.98
N ALA A 229 -13.97 -13.39 -8.38
CA ALA A 229 -15.20 -13.96 -7.83
C ALA A 229 -15.45 -15.42 -8.25
N ASN A 230 -15.20 -15.77 -9.52
CA ASN A 230 -15.48 -17.11 -10.09
C ASN A 230 -14.43 -18.18 -9.72
N ALA A 231 -13.67 -17.97 -8.65
CA ALA A 231 -12.53 -18.82 -8.25
C ALA A 231 -12.87 -19.93 -7.27
N THR A 232 -13.88 -19.67 -6.46
CA THR A 232 -14.33 -20.47 -5.34
C THR A 232 -15.82 -20.55 -5.50
N ASP A 233 -16.44 -21.69 -5.24
CA ASP A 233 -17.86 -22.00 -5.50
C ASP A 233 -18.86 -21.04 -4.81
N GLY A 234 -18.82 -19.76 -5.12
CA GLY A 234 -19.50 -18.66 -4.43
C GLY A 234 -18.82 -18.14 -3.16
N GLU A 235 -17.61 -18.57 -2.80
CA GLU A 235 -16.96 -18.14 -1.54
C GLU A 235 -16.38 -16.72 -1.62
N ALA A 236 -15.95 -16.25 -2.79
CA ALA A 236 -15.32 -14.95 -2.96
C ALA A 236 -16.22 -13.94 -3.66
N GLU A 237 -16.31 -12.74 -3.08
CA GLU A 237 -16.89 -11.57 -3.71
C GLU A 237 -15.81 -10.49 -3.88
N GLU A 238 -15.75 -9.85 -5.04
CA GLU A 238 -15.08 -8.57 -5.21
C GLU A 238 -16.14 -7.57 -5.66
N THR A 239 -16.10 -6.37 -5.10
CA THR A 239 -16.84 -5.21 -5.57
C THR A 239 -15.85 -4.13 -5.96
N CYS A 240 -16.18 -3.38 -7.00
CA CYS A 240 -15.31 -2.39 -7.61
C CYS A 240 -16.14 -1.14 -7.86
N ASP A 241 -15.94 -0.10 -7.05
CA ASP A 241 -16.44 1.25 -7.34
C ASP A 241 -15.45 1.95 -8.27
N CYS A 242 -15.33 1.40 -9.48
CA CYS A 242 -14.24 1.65 -10.39
C CYS A 242 -14.73 2.34 -11.67
N TYR A 243 -14.05 3.41 -12.05
CA TYR A 243 -14.34 4.15 -13.27
C TYR A 243 -13.07 4.81 -13.78
N ARG A 244 -12.86 4.67 -15.09
CA ARG A 244 -11.83 5.34 -15.89
C ARG A 244 -12.34 5.41 -17.33
N ALA A 245 -12.10 6.49 -18.06
CA ALA A 245 -12.56 6.54 -19.44
C ALA A 245 -11.70 5.64 -20.33
N ASP A 246 -12.34 5.03 -21.34
CA ASP A 246 -11.67 4.17 -22.32
C ASP A 246 -11.08 4.97 -23.51
N ASP A 247 -11.10 6.30 -23.45
CA ASP A 247 -10.59 7.17 -24.52
C ASP A 247 -9.06 7.26 -24.58
N GLY A 248 -8.38 6.54 -23.68
CA GLY A 248 -6.92 6.50 -23.57
C GLY A 248 -6.31 7.78 -22.98
N ASN A 249 -7.10 8.82 -22.70
CA ASN A 249 -6.59 10.11 -22.26
C ASN A 249 -6.54 10.23 -20.74
N TRP A 250 -5.63 9.45 -20.16
CA TRP A 250 -5.38 9.41 -18.71
C TRP A 250 -5.12 10.79 -18.09
N ALA A 251 -4.54 11.72 -18.85
CA ALA A 251 -4.23 13.07 -18.39
C ALA A 251 -5.49 13.95 -18.26
N ILE A 252 -6.50 13.75 -19.12
CA ILE A 252 -7.78 14.48 -19.04
C ILE A 252 -8.67 13.88 -17.96
N ASP A 253 -8.76 12.55 -17.88
CA ASP A 253 -9.58 11.88 -16.87
C ASP A 253 -9.17 12.25 -15.45
N ASN A 254 -7.86 12.29 -15.18
CA ASN A 254 -7.35 12.70 -13.88
C ASN A 254 -7.64 14.17 -13.55
N ARG A 255 -7.73 15.07 -14.55
CA ARG A 255 -8.05 16.49 -14.31
C ARG A 255 -9.49 16.69 -13.88
N GLU A 256 -10.40 15.86 -14.37
CA GLU A 256 -11.83 15.97 -14.10
C GLU A 256 -12.29 15.13 -12.90
N GLY A 257 -11.36 14.44 -12.20
CA GLY A 257 -11.72 13.52 -11.12
C GLY A 257 -12.49 12.30 -11.62
N LYS A 258 -12.27 11.93 -12.88
CA LYS A 258 -12.91 10.81 -13.57
C LYS A 258 -12.18 9.48 -13.37
N ILE A 259 -11.14 9.45 -12.54
CA ILE A 259 -10.55 8.17 -12.11
C ILE A 259 -10.96 7.94 -10.67
N ARG A 260 -11.67 6.84 -10.43
CA ARG A 260 -12.01 6.33 -9.11
C ARG A 260 -11.77 4.84 -9.17
N GLU A 261 -11.04 4.30 -8.20
CA GLU A 261 -10.81 2.87 -8.12
C GLU A 261 -10.76 2.47 -6.66
N ASN A 262 -11.95 2.25 -6.09
CA ASN A 262 -12.07 1.61 -4.79
C ASN A 262 -12.52 0.17 -5.01
N ARG A 263 -11.84 -0.77 -4.37
CA ARG A 263 -12.13 -2.20 -4.48
C ARG A 263 -12.27 -2.80 -3.11
N ASP A 264 -13.20 -3.73 -2.97
CA ASP A 264 -13.43 -4.46 -1.73
C ASP A 264 -13.61 -5.94 -2.06
N PHE A 265 -12.74 -6.78 -1.53
CA PHE A 265 -12.75 -8.23 -1.67
C PHE A 265 -13.13 -8.86 -0.34
N THR A 266 -14.15 -9.72 -0.35
CA THR A 266 -14.54 -10.53 0.79
C THR A 266 -14.47 -11.99 0.42
N LEU A 267 -13.74 -12.79 1.20
CA LEU A 267 -13.80 -14.24 1.15
C LEU A 267 -14.70 -14.73 2.29
N HIS A 268 -15.85 -15.26 1.94
CA HIS A 268 -16.82 -15.88 2.82
C HIS A 268 -16.51 -17.35 3.06
N HIS A 269 -16.83 -17.86 4.26
CA HIS A 269 -17.04 -19.28 4.57
C HIS A 269 -16.06 -20.26 3.88
N PHE A 270 -14.87 -20.46 4.47
CA PHE A 270 -14.00 -21.58 4.10
C PHE A 270 -13.89 -22.55 5.29
N PRO A 271 -14.03 -23.87 5.07
CA PRO A 271 -14.00 -24.84 6.16
C PRO A 271 -12.60 -24.90 6.78
N LEU A 272 -12.49 -24.46 8.03
CA LEU A 272 -11.31 -24.71 8.84
C LEU A 272 -11.42 -26.11 9.44
N ASN A 273 -10.90 -27.13 8.75
CA ASN A 273 -10.72 -28.51 9.25
C ASN A 273 -11.81 -28.98 10.25
N GLY A 274 -13.08 -29.00 9.83
CA GLY A 274 -14.18 -29.54 10.63
C GLY A 274 -14.80 -28.59 11.66
N MET A 275 -14.38 -27.32 11.75
CA MET A 275 -15.09 -26.30 12.52
C MET A 275 -16.18 -25.67 11.64
N THR A 276 -17.42 -26.16 11.77
CA THR A 276 -18.57 -25.77 10.94
C THR A 276 -19.35 -24.55 11.45
N GLU A 277 -18.96 -23.95 12.59
CA GLU A 277 -19.94 -23.16 13.35
C GLU A 277 -19.88 -21.65 13.14
N HIS A 278 -18.82 -21.08 12.54
CA HIS A 278 -18.76 -19.63 12.32
C HIS A 278 -18.26 -19.24 10.92
N PRO A 279 -18.96 -18.34 10.21
CA PRO A 279 -18.42 -17.71 9.01
C PRO A 279 -17.12 -17.02 9.36
N VAL A 280 -16.03 -17.51 8.79
CA VAL A 280 -14.77 -16.77 8.77
C VAL A 280 -14.77 -15.89 7.53
N GLN A 281 -14.43 -14.62 7.69
CA GLN A 281 -14.36 -13.65 6.60
C GLN A 281 -12.95 -13.09 6.47
N VAL A 282 -12.37 -13.10 5.27
CA VAL A 282 -11.18 -12.28 4.98
C VAL A 282 -11.66 -11.06 4.22
N HIS A 283 -11.31 -9.86 4.67
CA HIS A 283 -11.68 -8.62 4.01
C HIS A 283 -10.43 -7.87 3.55
N LEU A 284 -10.33 -7.60 2.25
CA LEU A 284 -9.30 -6.74 1.67
C LEU A 284 -9.97 -5.53 1.03
N SER A 285 -9.43 -4.33 1.24
CA SER A 285 -9.87 -3.14 0.48
C SER A 285 -8.68 -2.47 -0.20
N TYR A 286 -8.92 -1.85 -1.35
CA TYR A 286 -7.97 -0.98 -2.03
C TYR A 286 -8.60 0.38 -2.28
N PHE A 287 -7.87 1.43 -1.90
CA PHE A 287 -8.24 2.82 -2.15
C PHE A 287 -7.16 3.47 -3.01
N GLN A 288 -7.54 3.81 -4.24
CA GLN A 288 -6.66 4.55 -5.12
C GLN A 288 -6.49 5.98 -4.61
N VAL A 289 -5.23 6.39 -4.45
CA VAL A 289 -4.86 7.78 -4.17
C VAL A 289 -4.22 8.36 -5.41
N MET A 290 -5.07 8.93 -6.27
CA MET A 290 -4.66 9.74 -7.42
C MET A 290 -5.34 11.09 -7.25
N ASP A 291 -4.67 12.04 -6.60
CA ASP A 291 -5.12 13.44 -6.68
C ASP A 291 -4.52 14.07 -7.92
N ARG A 292 -5.23 15.06 -8.47
CA ARG A 292 -5.01 15.72 -9.76
C ARG A 292 -3.53 15.87 -10.14
N PRO A 293 -3.17 15.81 -11.43
CA PRO A 293 -1.83 16.11 -11.91
C PRO A 293 -1.52 17.62 -11.87
N THR A 294 -2.23 18.40 -11.05
CA THR A 294 -1.61 19.64 -10.56
C THR A 294 -0.50 19.18 -9.65
N PHE A 295 0.73 19.17 -10.18
CA PHE A 295 2.04 18.79 -9.62
C PHE A 295 2.41 19.44 -8.26
N GLU A 296 1.44 19.87 -7.48
CA GLU A 296 1.56 20.47 -6.17
C GLU A 296 1.19 19.46 -5.08
N LEU A 297 1.45 19.83 -3.84
CA LEU A 297 1.27 19.11 -2.57
C LEU A 297 -0.09 18.41 -2.33
N GLY A 298 -1.02 18.42 -3.29
CA GLY A 298 -2.31 17.76 -3.27
C GLY A 298 -2.23 16.24 -3.10
N GLY A 299 -1.29 15.58 -3.78
CA GLY A 299 -1.14 14.11 -3.67
C GLY A 299 -0.80 13.63 -2.25
N LEU A 300 0.06 14.36 -1.53
CA LEU A 300 0.42 14.02 -0.14
C LEU A 300 -0.73 14.31 0.83
N ASN A 301 -1.47 15.41 0.61
CA ASN A 301 -2.70 15.67 1.34
C ASN A 301 -3.78 14.61 1.07
N ALA A 302 -3.79 14.02 -0.12
CA ALA A 302 -4.71 12.94 -0.46
C ALA A 302 -4.38 11.66 0.31
N LEU A 303 -3.10 11.34 0.54
CA LEU A 303 -2.70 10.23 1.42
C LEU A 303 -3.17 10.44 2.87
N VAL A 304 -3.03 11.67 3.41
CA VAL A 304 -3.56 12.01 4.74
C VAL A 304 -5.09 11.91 4.79
N LYS A 305 -5.80 12.36 3.75
CA LYS A 305 -7.26 12.23 3.66
C LYS A 305 -7.68 10.77 3.56
N ALA A 306 -6.98 9.96 2.77
CA ALA A 306 -7.22 8.54 2.63
C ALA A 306 -7.04 7.83 3.98
N LEU A 307 -5.95 8.11 4.71
CA LEU A 307 -5.75 7.59 6.07
C LEU A 307 -6.90 7.92 7.02
N LYS A 308 -7.37 9.17 7.01
CA LYS A 308 -8.52 9.58 7.85
C LYS A 308 -9.81 8.87 7.43
N HIS A 309 -9.98 8.61 6.14
CA HIS A 309 -11.15 7.91 5.62
C HIS A 309 -11.14 6.43 6.00
N VAL A 310 -10.05 5.72 5.72
CA VAL A 310 -9.93 4.27 5.98
C VAL A 310 -9.74 3.96 7.46
N GLY A 311 -9.20 4.91 8.22
CA GLY A 311 -9.06 4.86 9.68
C GLY A 311 -10.32 5.20 10.46
N HIS A 312 -11.49 5.28 9.81
CA HIS A 312 -12.73 5.55 10.52
C HIS A 312 -13.04 4.42 11.52
N PRO A 313 -13.58 4.72 12.72
CA PRO A 313 -13.92 3.67 13.71
C PRO A 313 -14.90 2.61 13.24
N ARG A 314 -15.59 2.83 12.11
CA ARG A 314 -16.53 1.86 11.51
C ARG A 314 -15.84 0.83 10.62
N THR A 315 -14.69 1.16 10.04
CA THR A 315 -13.91 0.26 9.18
C THR A 315 -12.87 -0.51 9.98
N ALA A 316 -12.30 0.13 11.03
CA ALA A 316 -11.39 -0.44 12.03
C ALA A 316 -10.46 -1.54 11.47
N PRO A 317 -9.65 -1.23 10.43
CA PRO A 317 -8.83 -2.24 9.77
C PRO A 317 -7.76 -2.79 10.71
N ASP A 318 -7.44 -4.08 10.59
CA ASP A 318 -6.35 -4.73 11.32
C ASP A 318 -4.99 -4.35 10.73
N ALA A 319 -4.94 -4.02 9.44
CA ALA A 319 -3.72 -3.56 8.80
C ALA A 319 -4.01 -2.51 7.73
N ILE A 320 -3.13 -1.50 7.64
CA ILE A 320 -3.14 -0.50 6.56
C ILE A 320 -1.78 -0.50 5.88
N ILE A 321 -1.76 -0.84 4.59
CA ILE A 321 -0.59 -0.79 3.72
C ILE A 321 -0.65 0.50 2.93
N MET A 322 0.23 1.43 3.25
CA MET A 322 0.41 2.67 2.50
C MET A 322 1.59 2.56 1.56
N ASN A 323 1.39 2.95 0.32
CA ASN A 323 2.50 3.08 -0.61
C ASN A 323 2.90 4.53 -0.81
N GLN A 324 4.20 4.70 -0.91
CA GLN A 324 4.87 5.96 -1.20
C GLN A 324 4.58 6.51 -2.62
N GLY A 325 3.76 5.86 -3.46
CA GLY A 325 3.37 6.12 -4.87
C GLY A 325 3.72 7.45 -5.56
N LEU A 326 4.98 7.86 -5.52
CA LEU A 326 5.42 9.21 -5.85
C LEU A 326 6.15 9.29 -7.20
N TRP A 327 5.88 8.36 -8.11
CA TRP A 327 6.52 8.34 -9.44
C TRP A 327 6.36 9.65 -10.22
N ALA A 328 5.22 10.32 -10.07
CA ALA A 328 4.83 11.46 -10.90
C ALA A 328 5.10 12.84 -10.27
N MET A 329 5.54 12.92 -9.00
CA MET A 329 5.56 14.20 -8.25
C MET A 329 6.91 14.92 -8.18
N PHE A 330 7.99 14.37 -8.75
CA PHE A 330 9.32 14.98 -8.61
C PHE A 330 9.76 15.75 -9.84
N THR A 331 9.07 16.86 -10.12
CA THR A 331 9.72 17.97 -10.81
C THR A 331 10.68 18.67 -9.83
N ASP A 332 11.80 19.20 -10.31
CA ASP A 332 12.99 19.66 -9.56
C ASP A 332 12.77 20.63 -8.37
N THR A 333 11.55 21.11 -8.14
CA THR A 333 11.20 22.23 -7.25
C THR A 333 10.88 21.87 -5.79
N ILE A 334 11.07 20.62 -5.35
CA ILE A 334 10.60 20.20 -4.02
C ILE A 334 11.74 19.69 -3.14
N THR A 335 12.30 20.54 -2.27
CA THR A 335 13.46 20.14 -1.43
C THR A 335 13.26 20.29 0.08
N GLU A 336 12.32 21.11 0.56
CA GLU A 336 12.08 21.24 2.02
C GLU A 336 10.68 20.77 2.44
N SER A 337 9.67 20.83 1.56
CA SER A 337 8.31 20.44 1.94
C SER A 337 8.10 18.93 2.03
N LEU A 338 8.84 18.08 1.31
CA LEU A 338 8.52 16.64 1.25
C LEU A 338 8.70 15.91 2.58
N GLU A 339 9.78 16.20 3.29
CA GLU A 339 10.04 15.58 4.59
C GLU A 339 8.90 15.89 5.57
N ASP A 340 8.47 17.14 5.66
CA ASP A 340 7.34 17.55 6.52
C ASP A 340 6.03 16.85 6.15
N HIS A 341 5.80 16.61 4.86
CA HIS A 341 4.63 15.87 4.41
C HIS A 341 4.70 14.40 4.79
N PHE A 342 5.85 13.74 4.62
CA PHE A 342 6.03 12.37 5.10
C PHE A 342 5.87 12.26 6.61
N ARG A 343 6.48 13.18 7.36
CA ARG A 343 6.28 13.28 8.82
C ARG A 343 4.79 13.43 9.15
N THR A 344 4.05 14.25 8.40
CA THR A 344 2.60 14.42 8.60
C THR A 344 1.82 13.13 8.32
N ILE A 345 2.13 12.41 7.22
CA ILE A 345 1.48 11.14 6.88
C ILE A 345 1.79 10.07 7.94
N ILE A 346 3.07 9.91 8.28
CA ILE A 346 3.56 8.94 9.26
C ILE A 346 2.94 9.22 10.63
N GLN A 347 2.96 10.48 11.10
CA GLN A 347 2.31 10.88 12.35
C GLN A 347 0.79 10.65 12.32
N THR A 348 0.13 10.92 11.19
CA THR A 348 -1.31 10.67 11.05
C THR A 348 -1.63 9.17 11.20
N GLY A 349 -0.87 8.30 10.53
CA GLY A 349 -1.05 6.86 10.66
C GLY A 349 -0.68 6.32 12.05
N SER A 350 0.37 6.87 12.68
CA SER A 350 0.72 6.51 14.07
C SER A 350 -0.36 6.91 15.06
N ASN A 351 -0.94 8.11 14.90
CA ASN A 351 -2.08 8.53 15.69
C ASN A 351 -3.26 7.59 15.48
N LEU A 352 -3.53 7.20 14.22
CA LEU A 352 -4.59 6.25 13.91
C LEU A 352 -4.39 4.90 14.61
N ALA A 353 -3.22 4.30 14.49
CA ALA A 353 -2.87 3.04 15.16
C ALA A 353 -2.94 3.15 16.69
N ALA A 354 -2.56 4.28 17.27
CA ALA A 354 -2.69 4.50 18.71
C ALA A 354 -4.16 4.55 19.18
N HIS A 355 -5.06 5.11 18.35
CA HIS A 355 -6.50 5.15 18.65
C HIS A 355 -7.17 3.79 18.38
N GLN A 356 -6.75 3.10 17.33
CA GLN A 356 -7.22 1.77 16.94
C GLN A 356 -6.18 0.74 17.36
N LYS A 357 -6.17 0.37 18.65
CA LYS A 357 -5.10 -0.43 19.31
C LYS A 357 -4.67 -1.72 18.59
N SER A 358 -5.44 -2.23 17.63
CA SER A 358 -5.14 -3.43 16.84
C SER A 358 -4.65 -3.14 15.41
N THR A 359 -4.67 -1.89 14.94
CA THR A 359 -4.32 -1.55 13.56
C THR A 359 -2.81 -1.48 13.39
N HIS A 360 -2.27 -2.35 12.54
CA HIS A 360 -0.86 -2.36 12.16
C HIS A 360 -0.61 -1.51 10.92
N MET A 361 0.36 -0.59 10.99
CA MET A 361 0.69 0.27 9.85
C MET A 361 1.88 -0.31 9.07
N PHE A 362 1.74 -0.38 7.74
CA PHE A 362 2.82 -0.78 6.84
C PHE A 362 3.13 0.34 5.85
N TRP A 363 4.41 0.67 5.72
CA TRP A 363 4.90 1.57 4.70
C TRP A 363 5.59 0.78 3.59
N LYS A 364 5.04 0.87 2.37
CA LYS A 364 5.61 0.28 1.16
C LYS A 364 6.38 1.31 0.37
N THR A 365 7.69 1.08 0.22
CA THR A 365 8.57 1.93 -0.59
C THR A 365 8.18 1.89 -2.07
N THR A 366 8.65 2.88 -2.81
CA THR A 366 8.51 2.95 -4.27
C THR A 366 9.47 1.93 -4.90
N SER A 367 9.07 1.18 -5.94
CA SER A 367 9.97 0.19 -6.55
C SER A 367 11.20 0.83 -7.20
N ALA A 368 12.15 0.01 -7.62
CA ALA A 368 13.10 0.41 -8.66
C ALA A 368 12.40 0.62 -10.00
N THR A 369 13.07 1.23 -10.96
CA THR A 369 12.55 1.35 -12.34
C THR A 369 13.63 1.09 -13.36
N LEU A 370 13.19 0.69 -14.56
CA LEU A 370 14.03 0.62 -15.74
C LEU A 370 13.84 1.89 -16.58
N GLY A 371 14.21 3.08 -16.08
CA GLY A 371 14.14 4.27 -16.94
C GLY A 371 14.06 5.63 -16.25
N SER A 372 13.65 6.62 -17.06
CA SER A 372 13.93 8.04 -16.85
C SER A 372 12.75 8.88 -16.35
N ILE A 373 11.71 8.29 -15.73
CA ILE A 373 10.57 9.12 -15.26
C ILE A 373 11.04 10.13 -14.22
N ALA A 374 11.93 9.70 -13.32
CA ALA A 374 12.64 10.55 -12.39
C ALA A 374 14.11 10.10 -12.34
N PRO A 375 15.06 10.98 -11.98
CA PRO A 375 16.42 10.56 -11.70
C PRO A 375 16.41 9.49 -10.59
N GLU A 376 16.99 8.34 -10.85
CA GLU A 376 17.06 7.20 -9.92
C GLU A 376 17.61 7.60 -8.55
N GLU A 377 18.63 8.45 -8.52
CA GLU A 377 19.22 9.02 -7.30
C GLU A 377 18.18 9.77 -6.45
N ARG A 378 17.22 10.45 -7.09
CA ARG A 378 16.18 11.19 -6.38
C ARG A 378 15.11 10.26 -5.81
N LEU A 379 14.73 9.21 -6.52
CA LEU A 379 13.81 8.19 -6.01
C LEU A 379 14.46 7.45 -4.83
N GLU A 380 15.75 7.16 -4.94
CA GLU A 380 16.52 6.55 -3.86
C GLU A 380 16.57 7.45 -2.64
N GLN A 381 16.96 8.72 -2.81
CA GLN A 381 17.01 9.70 -1.74
C GLN A 381 15.65 9.82 -1.02
N LEU A 382 14.55 9.85 -1.79
CA LEU A 382 13.21 9.92 -1.24
C LEU A 382 12.83 8.68 -0.39
N ASN A 383 13.13 7.48 -0.91
CA ASN A 383 12.93 6.25 -0.16
C ASN A 383 13.77 6.30 1.13
N GLN A 384 15.05 6.67 1.06
CA GLN A 384 15.93 6.77 2.23
C GLN A 384 15.47 7.80 3.25
N ASP A 385 15.05 8.99 2.83
CA ASP A 385 14.52 10.03 3.73
C ASP A 385 13.25 9.54 4.44
N THR A 386 12.37 8.85 3.73
CA THR A 386 11.15 8.31 4.32
C THR A 386 11.44 7.19 5.31
N LEU A 387 12.37 6.31 4.96
CA LEU A 387 12.84 5.24 5.85
C LEU A 387 13.48 5.79 7.11
N ARG A 388 14.27 6.87 7.02
CA ARG A 388 14.82 7.58 8.18
C ARG A 388 13.71 8.08 9.11
N ILE A 389 12.63 8.65 8.57
CA ILE A 389 11.49 9.11 9.39
C ILE A 389 10.76 7.93 10.05
N LEU A 390 10.65 6.79 9.35
CA LEU A 390 10.03 5.57 9.89
C LEU A 390 10.85 4.92 10.98
N GLU A 391 12.19 4.96 10.91
CA GLU A 391 13.09 4.45 11.95
C GLU A 391 12.83 5.14 13.30
N ASP A 392 12.42 6.41 13.28
CA ASP A 392 12.04 7.18 14.48
C ASP A 392 10.58 6.92 14.94
N THR A 393 9.81 6.09 14.22
CA THR A 393 8.36 5.93 14.43
C THR A 393 7.96 4.45 14.59
N PRO A 394 7.90 3.90 15.82
CA PRO A 394 7.74 2.47 16.07
C PRO A 394 6.38 1.87 15.67
N ALA A 395 5.39 2.71 15.32
CA ALA A 395 4.06 2.24 14.92
C ALA A 395 4.00 1.67 13.49
N TRP A 396 5.09 1.75 12.73
CA TRP A 396 5.14 1.36 11.32
C TRP A 396 6.10 0.20 11.07
N SER A 397 5.68 -0.75 10.24
CA SER A 397 6.56 -1.74 9.61
C SER A 397 6.88 -1.36 8.17
N ARG A 398 8.04 -1.78 7.70
CA ARG A 398 8.53 -1.52 6.34
C ARG A 398 8.24 -2.70 5.41
N LEU A 399 7.66 -2.42 4.25
CA LEU A 399 7.54 -3.34 3.12
C LEU A 399 8.40 -2.81 1.98
N ASP A 400 9.64 -3.29 1.89
CA ASP A 400 10.62 -2.65 1.01
C ASP A 400 10.61 -3.18 -0.43
N LEU A 401 9.62 -2.74 -1.19
CA LEU A 401 9.51 -3.07 -2.61
C LEU A 401 10.71 -2.54 -3.43
N ARG A 402 11.27 -1.37 -3.05
CA ARG A 402 12.49 -0.82 -3.63
C ARG A 402 13.62 -1.83 -3.56
N GLN A 403 13.90 -2.37 -2.37
CA GLN A 403 15.00 -3.31 -2.18
C GLN A 403 14.81 -4.58 -3.01
N ILE A 404 13.62 -5.18 -2.96
CA ILE A 404 13.29 -6.39 -3.73
C ILE A 404 13.60 -6.18 -5.22
N THR A 405 13.16 -5.06 -5.78
CA THR A 405 13.36 -4.76 -7.20
C THR A 405 14.78 -4.29 -7.52
N GLN A 406 15.45 -3.58 -6.61
CA GLN A 406 16.85 -3.17 -6.77
C GLN A 406 17.80 -4.37 -6.76
N ASP A 407 17.56 -5.36 -5.89
CA ASP A 407 18.35 -6.61 -5.87
C ASP A 407 18.26 -7.35 -7.20
N ALA A 408 17.05 -7.39 -7.78
CA ALA A 408 16.86 -7.93 -9.12
C ALA A 408 17.70 -7.19 -10.16
N LEU A 409 17.62 -5.85 -10.21
CA LEU A 409 18.40 -5.05 -11.14
C LEU A 409 19.91 -5.25 -10.95
N ASN A 410 20.38 -5.32 -9.70
CA ASN A 410 21.78 -5.58 -9.36
C ASN A 410 22.23 -6.97 -9.87
N GLN A 411 21.33 -7.95 -9.83
CA GLN A 411 21.54 -9.30 -10.38
C GLN A 411 21.22 -9.40 -11.87
N LYS A 412 20.96 -8.26 -12.54
CA LYS A 412 20.60 -8.17 -13.96
C LYS A 412 19.32 -8.94 -14.31
N LEU A 413 18.40 -9.09 -13.36
CA LEU A 413 17.05 -9.58 -13.60
C LEU A 413 16.17 -8.42 -14.05
N ASP A 414 15.73 -8.48 -15.30
CA ASP A 414 14.66 -7.62 -15.78
C ASP A 414 13.32 -8.18 -15.29
N LEU A 415 12.77 -7.55 -14.25
CA LEU A 415 11.48 -7.92 -13.68
C LEU A 415 10.35 -7.02 -14.20
N TYR A 416 10.47 -6.45 -15.39
CA TYR A 416 9.48 -5.55 -15.96
C TYR A 416 8.98 -6.01 -17.33
N GLY A 417 7.81 -5.53 -17.73
CA GLY A 417 7.23 -5.79 -19.05
C GLY A 417 7.83 -4.89 -20.14
N PRO A 418 7.66 -5.22 -21.45
CA PRO A 418 8.10 -4.37 -22.55
C PRO A 418 7.41 -3.02 -22.50
N GLY A 419 8.20 -1.95 -22.44
CA GLY A 419 7.68 -0.59 -22.44
C GLY A 419 6.96 -0.21 -21.14
N ASP A 420 6.96 -1.08 -20.14
CA ASP A 420 6.53 -0.76 -18.78
C ASP A 420 7.75 -0.74 -17.87
N TRP A 421 8.15 0.44 -17.43
CA TRP A 421 9.29 0.62 -16.53
C TRP A 421 8.85 0.88 -15.08
N ILE A 422 7.53 0.90 -14.81
CA ILE A 422 6.96 1.22 -13.49
C ILE A 422 6.44 -0.04 -12.82
N HIS A 423 5.69 -0.86 -13.56
CA HIS A 423 4.99 -2.00 -12.99
C HIS A 423 5.85 -3.25 -13.15
N PRO A 424 6.42 -3.78 -12.04
CA PRO A 424 7.12 -5.04 -12.10
C PRO A 424 6.17 -6.20 -12.45
N LEU A 425 6.75 -7.32 -12.83
CA LEU A 425 6.04 -8.55 -13.17
C LEU A 425 5.29 -9.11 -11.97
N PRO A 426 4.25 -9.94 -12.21
CA PRO A 426 3.43 -10.57 -11.16
C PRO A 426 4.23 -11.25 -10.04
N LEU A 427 5.37 -11.86 -10.37
CA LEU A 427 6.25 -12.51 -9.39
C LEU A 427 6.76 -11.56 -8.29
N VAL A 428 6.96 -10.27 -8.58
CA VAL A 428 7.38 -9.28 -7.57
C VAL A 428 6.24 -9.01 -6.60
N TYR A 429 5.00 -8.93 -7.10
CA TYR A 429 3.81 -8.78 -6.27
C TYR A 429 3.55 -10.00 -5.39
N GLU A 430 3.91 -11.20 -5.88
CA GLU A 430 3.97 -12.40 -5.05
C GLU A 430 5.00 -12.24 -3.92
N GLN A 431 6.26 -11.89 -4.21
CA GLN A 431 7.31 -11.80 -3.17
C GLN A 431 6.98 -10.74 -2.09
N ILE A 432 6.46 -9.57 -2.47
CA ILE A 432 6.08 -8.53 -1.50
C ILE A 432 4.83 -8.93 -0.67
N ASN A 433 3.94 -9.76 -1.22
CA ASN A 433 2.82 -10.32 -0.46
C ASN A 433 3.26 -11.45 0.47
N ASP A 434 4.22 -12.29 0.06
CA ASP A 434 4.86 -13.25 0.98
C ASP A 434 5.48 -12.50 2.16
N LEU A 435 6.20 -11.41 1.92
CA LEU A 435 6.77 -10.57 2.99
C LEU A 435 5.66 -10.00 3.91
N LEU A 436 4.59 -9.44 3.35
CA LEU A 436 3.44 -8.95 4.12
C LEU A 436 2.82 -10.05 4.99
N LEU A 437 2.58 -11.23 4.42
CA LEU A 437 2.04 -12.38 5.16
C LEU A 437 3.00 -12.87 6.24
N ASN A 438 4.32 -12.78 6.04
CA ASN A 438 5.30 -13.08 7.09
C ASN A 438 5.21 -12.11 8.27
N PHE A 439 4.88 -10.84 8.04
CA PHE A 439 4.63 -9.90 9.14
C PHE A 439 3.30 -10.18 9.85
N MET A 440 2.24 -10.40 9.08
CA MET A 440 0.88 -10.50 9.62
C MET A 440 0.55 -11.84 10.28
N CYS A 441 1.19 -12.92 9.84
CA CYS A 441 0.81 -14.29 10.17
C CYS A 441 1.83 -14.97 11.06
N GLN A 442 2.16 -14.40 12.21
CA GLN A 442 3.23 -14.97 13.04
C GLN A 442 2.90 -16.40 13.50
N PRO A 443 3.90 -17.30 13.62
CA PRO A 443 3.64 -18.67 14.05
C PRO A 443 2.97 -18.79 15.43
N ALA A 444 3.20 -17.82 16.33
CA ALA A 444 2.57 -17.78 17.64
C ALA A 444 1.05 -17.52 17.60
N ASP A 445 0.55 -16.87 16.53
CA ASP A 445 -0.88 -16.63 16.35
C ASP A 445 -1.62 -17.88 15.87
N ASN A 446 -0.87 -18.89 15.43
CA ASN A 446 -1.41 -20.09 14.81
C ASN A 446 -1.24 -21.30 15.74
N ASN A 447 -2.29 -21.64 16.50
CA ASN A 447 -2.46 -22.99 17.08
C ASN A 447 -2.44 -24.12 16.00
N TRP A 448 -2.33 -23.77 14.72
CA TRP A 448 -2.17 -24.66 13.57
C TRP A 448 -0.94 -25.58 13.65
N ALA A 449 0.16 -25.14 14.27
CA ALA A 449 1.36 -25.97 14.44
C ALA A 449 1.12 -27.25 15.27
N LEU A 450 0.03 -27.29 16.05
CA LEU A 450 -0.39 -28.47 16.80
C LEU A 450 -1.24 -29.44 15.98
N VAL A 451 -1.89 -28.97 14.90
CA VAL A 451 -2.82 -29.77 14.08
C VAL A 451 -2.11 -30.46 12.92
N HIS A 452 -1.07 -29.84 12.37
CA HIS A 452 -0.27 -30.42 11.29
C HIS A 452 1.20 -30.47 11.70
N LYS A 453 1.67 -31.63 12.14
CA LYS A 453 3.11 -31.90 12.16
C LYS A 453 3.62 -31.71 10.73
N PRO A 454 4.57 -30.79 10.48
CA PRO A 454 5.08 -30.60 9.13
C PRO A 454 5.76 -31.90 8.69
N ASP A 455 5.16 -32.58 7.70
CA ASP A 455 5.89 -33.53 6.88
C ASP A 455 6.80 -32.72 5.95
N ASP A 456 7.94 -32.29 6.48
CA ASP A 456 8.92 -31.43 5.80
C ASP A 456 9.47 -32.08 4.51
N SER A 457 9.23 -33.38 4.32
CA SER A 457 9.65 -34.12 3.12
C SER A 457 8.77 -33.90 1.88
N ARG A 458 7.59 -33.28 2.01
CA ARG A 458 6.67 -33.05 0.87
C ARG A 458 6.64 -31.63 0.33
N ARG A 459 7.33 -30.67 0.97
CA ARG A 459 7.34 -29.24 0.57
C ARG A 459 8.08 -28.94 -0.75
N VAL A 460 8.59 -29.96 -1.41
CA VAL A 460 9.31 -29.90 -2.69
C VAL A 460 8.42 -30.33 -3.89
N ARG A 461 7.16 -30.75 -3.66
CA ARG A 461 6.31 -31.28 -4.75
C ARG A 461 5.24 -30.31 -5.25
N SER A 462 5.45 -29.93 -6.51
CA SER A 462 4.52 -29.51 -7.58
C SER A 462 3.76 -28.19 -7.42
N TYR A 463 4.35 -27.13 -7.98
CA TYR A 463 3.60 -26.25 -8.88
C TYR A 463 3.45 -27.01 -10.21
N ALA A 464 2.25 -27.49 -10.50
CA ALA A 464 1.89 -28.13 -11.77
C ALA A 464 0.51 -27.64 -12.20
#